data_AF-A0A427XFZ2-F1
#
_entry.id   AF-A0A427XFZ2-F1
#
_cell.length_a   1.000
_cell.length_b   1.000
_cell.length_c   1.000
_cell.angle_alpha   90.00
_cell.angle_beta   90.00
_cell.angle_gamma   90.00
#
_symmetry.space_group_name_H-M   'P 1'
#
loop_
_entity.id
_entity.type
_entity.pdbx_description
1 polymer ?
#
loop_
_entity_poly.entity_id
_entity_poly.type
_entity_poly.pdbx_seq_one_letter_code
_entity_poly.pdbx_strand_id
1 'polypeptide(L)'
;MVRTLSCVPIETASDNKDTPIIPVRCFSCGKVVGNLWESYLELLAAGVDEGDALDKLQLKRYCCRRMVLTHVDLIEKLLLYNPLDRDRR
;
A
#
# COMPACT_ATOMS: atom_id res chain seq x y z
N MET A 1 29.80 6.06 35.32
CA MET A 1 28.46 6.67 35.24
C MET A 1 28.26 7.37 33.89
N VAL A 2 28.05 6.64 32.80
CA VAL A 2 27.10 7.04 31.74
C VAL A 2 26.54 5.73 31.21
N ARG A 3 25.23 5.54 31.38
CA ARG A 3 24.49 4.32 31.08
C ARG A 3 24.81 3.83 29.66
N THR A 4 25.07 2.53 29.53
CA THR A 4 24.82 1.77 28.31
C THR A 4 23.38 2.07 27.88
N LEU A 5 23.23 3.02 26.95
CA LEU A 5 22.00 3.18 26.21
C LEU A 5 21.84 1.90 25.42
N SER A 6 20.99 1.05 25.96
CA SER A 6 20.33 -0.05 25.27
C SER A 6 20.01 0.37 23.83
N CYS A 7 20.74 -0.17 22.87
CA CYS A 7 20.15 -0.48 21.57
C CYS A 7 19.06 -1.50 21.85
N VAL A 8 17.89 -1.04 22.31
CA VAL A 8 16.67 -1.82 22.19
C VAL A 8 16.44 -1.87 20.69
N PRO A 9 16.56 -3.04 20.04
CA PRO A 9 16.11 -3.17 18.67
C PRO A 9 14.63 -2.76 18.69
N ILE A 10 14.29 -1.84 17.80
CA ILE A 10 12.94 -1.30 17.63
C ILE A 10 12.10 -2.40 16.98
N GLU A 11 11.88 -3.49 17.70
CA GLU A 11 10.85 -4.45 17.39
C GLU A 11 9.65 -4.12 18.27
N THR A 12 8.51 -4.00 17.58
CA THR A 12 7.12 -4.01 18.06
C THR A 12 6.42 -2.67 18.21
N ALA A 13 5.24 -2.65 17.58
CA ALA A 13 4.15 -1.68 17.66
C ALA A 13 4.23 -0.45 16.76
N SER A 14 3.81 -0.60 15.51
CA SER A 14 2.46 -0.18 15.13
C SER A 14 2.26 -0.40 13.65
N ASP A 15 1.18 -1.10 13.34
CA ASP A 15 0.43 -0.96 12.10
C ASP A 15 0.62 0.41 11.47
N ASN A 16 1.32 0.46 10.34
CA ASN A 16 1.01 1.42 9.32
C ASN A 16 1.18 0.67 8.01
N LYS A 17 0.03 0.30 7.47
CA LYS A 17 -0.15 -0.20 6.12
C LYS A 17 0.12 0.95 5.16
N ASP A 18 1.34 1.47 5.22
CA ASP A 18 1.85 2.41 4.25
C ASP A 18 2.30 1.51 3.12
N THR A 19 1.37 1.18 2.23
CA THR A 19 1.53 0.81 0.83
C THR A 19 1.32 2.10 0.04
N PRO A 20 2.09 2.46 -1.02
CA PRO A 20 1.92 3.75 -1.67
C PRO A 20 0.47 3.88 -2.09
N ILE A 21 -0.15 4.87 -1.49
CA ILE A 21 -1.60 4.91 -1.32
C ILE A 21 -2.25 4.84 -2.70
N ILE A 22 -3.05 3.80 -2.94
CA ILE A 22 -3.96 3.79 -4.08
C ILE A 22 -4.72 5.11 -4.07
N PRO A 23 -4.86 5.78 -5.22
CA PRO A 23 -5.58 7.04 -5.26
C PRO A 23 -6.96 6.85 -4.62
N VAL A 24 -7.23 7.63 -3.58
CA VAL A 24 -8.47 7.54 -2.78
C VAL A 24 -9.69 7.57 -3.71
N ARG A 25 -9.62 8.35 -4.80
CA ARG A 25 -10.62 8.43 -5.86
C ARG A 25 -10.01 8.21 -7.24
N CYS A 26 -10.80 7.62 -8.13
CA CYS A 26 -10.52 7.52 -9.57
C CYS A 26 -10.36 8.91 -10.21
N PHE A 27 -9.24 9.15 -10.91
CA PHE A 27 -8.95 10.45 -11.55
C PHE A 27 -9.98 10.88 -12.59
N SER A 28 -10.62 9.94 -13.29
CA SER A 28 -11.59 10.28 -14.34
C SER A 28 -13.03 10.37 -13.84
N CYS A 29 -13.37 9.62 -12.80
CA CYS A 29 -14.76 9.30 -12.46
C CYS A 29 -15.13 9.61 -11.01
N GLY A 30 -14.15 9.92 -10.15
CA GLY A 30 -14.38 10.35 -8.78
C GLY A 30 -14.91 9.27 -7.83
N LYS A 31 -15.15 8.03 -8.32
CA LYS A 31 -15.51 6.86 -7.49
C LYS A 31 -14.39 6.62 -6.48
N VAL A 32 -14.77 6.31 -5.24
CA VAL A 32 -13.82 5.93 -4.19
C VAL A 32 -13.25 4.54 -4.52
N VAL A 33 -11.91 4.43 -4.54
CA VAL A 33 -11.19 3.19 -4.90
C VAL A 33 -10.21 2.76 -3.79
N GLY A 34 -9.77 3.68 -2.92
CA GLY A 34 -8.76 3.38 -1.90
C GLY A 34 -9.13 2.28 -0.90
N ASN A 35 -10.41 2.05 -0.64
CA ASN A 35 -10.88 1.02 0.28
C ASN A 35 -10.98 -0.38 -0.33
N LEU A 36 -10.80 -0.52 -1.65
CA LEU A 36 -11.05 -1.77 -2.39
C LEU A 36 -9.79 -2.62 -2.57
N TRP A 37 -8.61 -2.08 -2.26
CA TRP A 37 -7.32 -2.75 -2.51
C TRP A 37 -7.16 -4.03 -1.71
N GLU A 38 -7.47 -3.97 -0.43
CA GLU A 38 -7.28 -5.09 0.48
C GLU A 38 -8.18 -6.26 0.06
N SER A 39 -9.44 -5.96 -0.23
CA SER A 39 -10.39 -6.94 -0.76
C SER A 39 -9.95 -7.50 -2.12
N TYR A 40 -9.28 -6.71 -2.97
CA TYR A 40 -8.71 -7.20 -4.22
C TYR A 40 -7.58 -8.20 -3.97
N LEU A 41 -6.66 -7.91 -3.05
CA LEU A 41 -5.58 -8.83 -2.68
C LEU A 41 -6.10 -10.13 -2.05
N GLU A 42 -7.13 -10.05 -1.20
CA GLU A 42 -7.79 -11.22 -0.62
C GLU A 42 -8.40 -12.13 -1.70
N LEU A 43 -9.03 -11.55 -2.72
CA LEU A 43 -9.60 -12.28 -3.84
C LEU A 43 -8.53 -12.95 -4.71
N LEU A 44 -7.41 -12.27 -4.95
CA LEU A 44 -6.27 -12.86 -5.66
C LEU A 44 -5.62 -13.99 -4.85
N ALA A 45 -5.48 -13.83 -3.53
CA ALA A 45 -4.97 -14.87 -2.64
C ALA A 45 -5.89 -16.10 -2.61
N ALA A 46 -7.20 -15.89 -2.78
CA ALA A 46 -8.18 -16.96 -2.95
C ALA A 46 -8.13 -17.64 -4.34
N GLY A 47 -7.28 -17.19 -5.26
CA GLY A 47 -7.12 -17.76 -6.59
C GLY A 47 -8.19 -17.33 -7.61
N VAL A 48 -8.90 -16.22 -7.36
CA VAL A 48 -9.85 -15.65 -8.32
C VAL A 48 -9.08 -14.92 -9.42
N ASP A 49 -9.55 -15.03 -10.67
CA ASP A 49 -9.00 -14.26 -11.80
C ASP A 49 -9.13 -12.74 -11.57
N GLU A 50 -8.17 -11.97 -12.05
CA GLU A 50 -8.09 -10.52 -11.89
C GLU A 50 -9.35 -9.82 -12.45
N GLY A 51 -9.88 -10.29 -13.58
CA GLY A 51 -11.10 -9.76 -14.18
C GLY A 51 -12.32 -9.96 -13.28
N ASP A 52 -12.52 -11.19 -12.82
CA ASP A 52 -13.63 -11.57 -11.95
C ASP A 52 -13.55 -10.90 -10.57
N ALA A 53 -12.33 -10.70 -10.05
CA ALA A 53 -12.11 -9.97 -8.80
C ALA A 53 -12.56 -8.51 -8.92
N LEU A 54 -12.23 -7.83 -10.03
CA LEU A 54 -12.66 -6.45 -10.29
C LEU A 54 -14.18 -6.33 -10.49
N ASP A 55 -14.81 -7.34 -11.05
CA ASP A 55 -16.27 -7.42 -11.18
C ASP A 55 -16.97 -7.62 -9.83
N LYS A 56 -16.42 -8.47 -8.96
CA LYS A 56 -16.90 -8.64 -7.57
C LYS A 56 -16.81 -7.34 -6.76
N LEU A 57 -15.78 -6.52 -6.99
CA LEU A 57 -15.60 -5.18 -6.38
C LEU A 57 -16.49 -4.09 -7.03
N GLN A 58 -17.39 -4.46 -7.94
CA GLN A 58 -18.34 -3.57 -8.60
C GLN A 58 -17.66 -2.43 -9.40
N LEU A 59 -16.46 -2.65 -9.92
CA LEU A 59 -15.74 -1.67 -10.74
C LEU A 59 -16.16 -1.79 -12.21
N LYS A 60 -17.39 -1.40 -12.55
CA LYS A 60 -17.93 -1.55 -13.91
C LYS A 60 -17.20 -0.72 -14.99
N ARG A 61 -16.68 0.46 -14.64
CA ARG A 61 -16.02 1.36 -15.60
C ARG A 61 -14.52 1.05 -15.71
N TYR A 62 -14.01 1.05 -16.94
CA TYR A 62 -12.58 0.83 -17.24
C TYR A 62 -11.66 1.83 -16.52
N CYS A 63 -12.11 3.08 -16.33
CA CYS A 63 -11.33 4.11 -15.63
C CYS A 63 -11.07 3.78 -14.16
N CYS A 64 -11.99 3.09 -13.47
CA CYS A 64 -11.76 2.60 -12.11
C CYS A 64 -10.83 1.40 -12.10
N ARG A 65 -11.02 0.46 -13.05
CA ARG A 65 -10.22 -0.78 -13.14
C ARG A 65 -8.75 -0.50 -13.37
N ARG A 66 -8.44 0.48 -14.23
CA ARG A 66 -7.06 0.90 -14.49
C ARG A 66 -6.33 1.30 -13.21
N MET A 67 -7.01 1.97 -12.27
CA MET A 67 -6.38 2.43 -11.03
C MET A 67 -5.91 1.28 -10.15
N VAL A 68 -6.63 0.15 -10.14
CA VAL A 68 -6.29 -1.04 -9.36
C VAL A 68 -5.27 -1.91 -10.11
N LEU A 69 -5.45 -2.08 -11.42
CA LEU A 69 -4.56 -2.93 -12.23
C LEU A 69 -3.13 -2.38 -12.37
N THR A 70 -2.96 -1.06 -12.47
CA THR A 70 -1.64 -0.45 -12.69
C THR A 70 -0.99 0.05 -11.40
N HIS A 71 -1.58 -0.25 -10.25
CA HIS A 71 -1.03 0.18 -8.98
C HIS A 71 0.17 -0.70 -8.60
N VAL A 72 1.24 -0.06 -8.12
CA VAL A 72 2.49 -0.72 -7.76
C VAL A 72 2.91 -0.23 -6.37
N ASP A 73 3.04 -1.18 -5.44
CA ASP A 73 3.41 -0.89 -4.06
C ASP A 73 4.94 -0.68 -3.87
N LEU A 74 5.42 0.53 -4.17
CA LEU A 74 6.81 0.97 -4.05
C LEU A 74 7.26 1.47 -2.66
N ILE A 75 6.36 1.74 -1.72
CA ILE A 75 6.71 2.42 -0.46
C ILE A 75 7.44 1.51 0.51
N GLU A 76 7.19 0.20 0.48
CA GLU A 76 7.95 -0.78 1.26
C GLU A 76 9.45 -0.65 0.96
N LYS A 77 9.80 -0.31 -0.29
CA LYS A 77 11.18 -0.09 -0.72
C LYS A 77 11.71 1.29 -0.33
N LEU A 78 10.85 2.29 -0.18
CA LEU A 78 11.22 3.67 0.17
C LEU A 78 11.43 3.84 1.68
N LEU A 79 10.67 3.14 2.53
CA LEU A 79 10.81 3.20 4.00
C LEU A 79 12.18 2.70 4.48
N LEU A 80 12.87 1.89 3.67
CA LEU A 80 14.23 1.43 3.93
C LEU A 80 15.27 2.55 3.83
N TYR A 81 14.90 3.71 3.28
CA TYR A 81 15.80 4.83 3.09
C TYR A 81 15.51 5.94 4.11
N ASN A 82 16.27 5.94 5.20
CA ASN A 82 16.21 7.02 6.18
C ASN A 82 17.07 8.22 5.70
N PRO A 83 16.47 9.41 5.46
CA PRO A 83 17.22 10.58 5.03
C PRO A 83 18.19 11.09 6.09
N LEU A 84 17.97 10.81 7.38
CA LEU A 84 18.84 11.27 8.48
C LEU A 84 20.22 10.58 8.48
N ASP A 85 20.37 9.46 7.79
CA ASP A 85 21.68 8.81 7.60
C ASP A 85 22.55 9.54 6.56
N ARG A 86 22.01 10.55 5.85
CA ARG A 86 22.72 11.34 4.83
C ARG A 86 23.47 12.56 5.40
N ASP A 87 23.06 13.06 6.56
CA ASP A 87 23.58 14.32 7.15
C ASP A 87 24.82 14.14 8.05
N ARG A 88 25.44 12.96 8.07
CA ARG A 88 26.73 12.70 8.74
C ARG A 88 27.94 12.90 7.82
N ARG A 89 27.93 13.94 6.96
CA ARG A 89 29.11 14.38 6.20
C ARG A 89 29.29 15.89 6.23
#